data_AF-A0AAV6JQZ5-F1
#
_entry.id   AF-A0AAV6JQZ5-F1
#
_cell.length_a   1.000
_cell.length_b   1.000
_cell.length_c   1.000
_cell.angle_alpha   90.00
_cell.angle_beta   90.00
_cell.angle_gamma   90.00
#
_symmetry.space_group_name_H-M   'P 1'
#
loop_
_entity.id
_entity.type
_entity.pdbx_description
1 polymer ?
#
loop_
_entity_poly.entity_id
_entity_poly.type
_entity_poly.pdbx_seq_one_letter_code
_entity_poly.pdbx_strand_id
1 'polypeptide(L)'
;MQTYKDIYKEDGLTGGHVIMIGADPLSNSAAMEALQAYPGRQLLLSSYTSSAELAARIDYIQAVFHIGGGINPENALSHIEEGAGHVIIPSYVFNNGQMELQRLKELAHVVGKRRLVLDLSCRKKCKTLKFRHRKHTLNFGWIEPVTAAHGYCGGMECGRRGGGGSSNWRRGRGR
;
A
#
# COMPACT_ATOMS: atom_id res chain seq x y z
N MET A 1 28.73 -5.51 -3.83
CA MET A 1 27.54 -6.18 -3.26
C MET A 1 26.35 -5.71 -4.06
N GLN A 2 25.58 -6.61 -4.66
CA GLN A 2 24.42 -6.25 -5.49
C GLN A 2 23.28 -5.77 -4.58
N THR A 3 22.59 -4.71 -4.98
CA THR A 3 21.47 -4.16 -4.20
C THR A 3 20.12 -4.70 -4.72
N TYR A 4 19.07 -4.64 -3.90
CA TYR A 4 17.75 -5.15 -4.31
C TYR A 4 17.20 -4.45 -5.56
N LYS A 5 17.47 -3.15 -5.74
CA LYS A 5 17.08 -2.40 -6.95
C LYS A 5 17.74 -2.97 -8.22
N ASP A 6 18.98 -3.45 -8.12
CA ASP A 6 19.72 -4.02 -9.25
C ASP A 6 19.13 -5.37 -9.62
N ILE A 7 18.82 -6.22 -8.63
CA ILE A 7 18.18 -7.54 -8.83
C ILE A 7 16.84 -7.37 -9.54
N TYR A 8 15.97 -6.48 -9.06
CA TYR A 8 14.67 -6.25 -9.69
C TYR A 8 14.81 -5.81 -11.14
N LYS A 9 15.78 -4.94 -11.42
CA LYS A 9 16.02 -4.41 -12.76
C LYS A 9 16.54 -5.48 -13.71
N GLU A 10 17.52 -6.27 -13.28
CA GLU A 10 18.13 -7.34 -14.08
C GLU A 10 17.13 -8.46 -14.39
N ASP A 11 16.30 -8.83 -13.42
CA ASP A 11 15.29 -9.88 -13.56
C ASP A 11 13.97 -9.39 -14.19
N GLY A 12 13.85 -8.09 -14.46
CA GLY A 12 12.63 -7.48 -15.01
C GLY A 12 11.41 -7.57 -14.09
N LEU A 13 11.60 -7.62 -12.77
CA LEU A 13 10.54 -7.81 -11.78
C LEU A 13 9.67 -6.55 -11.61
N THR A 14 8.43 -6.65 -12.06
CA THR A 14 7.41 -5.59 -11.99
C THR A 14 6.53 -5.70 -10.74
N GLY A 15 5.92 -4.59 -10.31
CA GLY A 15 4.90 -4.55 -9.26
C GLY A 15 5.42 -4.60 -7.82
N GLY A 16 6.73 -4.47 -7.63
CA GLY A 16 7.34 -4.42 -6.29
C GLY A 16 6.87 -3.23 -5.46
N HIS A 17 7.11 -3.26 -4.15
CA HIS A 17 6.73 -2.19 -3.23
C HIS A 17 7.95 -1.62 -2.51
N VAL A 18 8.15 -0.30 -2.63
CA VAL A 18 9.14 0.48 -1.89
C VAL A 18 8.41 1.19 -0.75
N ILE A 19 8.68 0.80 0.49
CA ILE A 19 7.99 1.36 1.67
C ILE A 19 8.99 2.15 2.52
N MET A 20 8.80 3.46 2.60
CA MET A 20 9.55 4.34 3.50
C MET A 20 9.12 4.09 4.95
N ILE A 21 10.07 3.74 5.82
CA ILE A 21 9.81 3.55 7.25
C ILE A 21 10.30 4.79 8.00
N GLY A 22 9.42 5.78 8.13
CA GLY A 22 9.74 7.08 8.71
C GLY A 22 9.74 8.18 7.66
N ALA A 23 9.70 9.43 8.14
CA ALA A 23 9.74 10.63 7.29
C ALA A 23 11.14 11.26 7.26
N ASP A 24 12.19 10.47 7.55
CA ASP A 24 13.56 10.96 7.57
C ASP A 24 14.12 11.09 6.13
N PRO A 25 15.06 12.04 5.90
CA PRO A 25 15.64 12.26 4.58
C PRO A 25 16.35 11.05 3.98
N LEU A 26 16.91 10.15 4.81
CA LEU A 26 17.63 8.97 4.33
C LEU A 26 16.65 7.94 3.75
N SER A 27 15.53 7.70 4.43
CA SER A 27 14.44 6.86 3.92
C SER A 27 13.89 7.38 2.60
N ASN A 28 13.72 8.70 2.48
CA ASN A 28 13.25 9.32 1.24
C ASN A 28 14.28 9.16 0.12
N SER A 29 15.55 9.49 0.38
CA SER A 29 16.64 9.34 -0.59
C SER A 29 16.76 7.91 -1.10
N ALA A 30 16.70 6.92 -0.21
CA ALA A 30 16.78 5.50 -0.59
C ALA A 30 15.59 5.06 -1.43
N ALA A 31 14.38 5.57 -1.13
CA ALA A 31 13.21 5.29 -1.95
C ALA A 31 13.34 5.92 -3.34
N MET A 32 13.85 7.15 -3.44
CA MET A 32 14.02 7.84 -4.74
C MET A 32 15.05 7.11 -5.59
N GLU A 33 16.15 6.67 -4.99
CA GLU A 33 17.19 5.89 -5.68
C GLU A 33 16.63 4.57 -6.24
N ALA A 34 15.73 3.91 -5.50
CA ALA A 34 15.08 2.69 -5.97
C ALA A 34 14.14 2.95 -7.16
N LEU A 35 13.37 4.05 -7.14
CA LEU A 35 12.50 4.43 -8.24
C LEU A 35 13.29 4.80 -9.51
N GLN A 36 14.37 5.58 -9.34
CA GLN A 36 15.22 6.04 -10.44
C GLN A 36 16.02 4.91 -11.10
N ALA A 37 16.32 3.84 -10.36
CA ALA A 37 17.05 2.69 -10.91
C ALA A 37 16.24 1.94 -11.99
N TYR A 38 14.91 1.98 -11.89
CA TYR A 38 14.02 1.30 -12.80
C TYR A 38 13.79 2.12 -14.09
N PRO A 39 13.68 1.50 -15.29
CA PRO A 39 13.64 2.22 -16.56
C PRO A 39 12.43 3.16 -16.75
N GLY A 40 11.41 3.05 -15.90
CA GLY A 40 10.15 3.79 -16.00
C GLY A 40 10.31 5.31 -16.06
N ARG A 41 11.28 5.88 -15.32
CA ARG A 41 11.52 7.34 -15.32
C ARG A 41 12.03 7.85 -16.67
N GLN A 42 12.95 7.13 -17.32
CA GLN A 42 13.48 7.51 -18.63
C GLN A 42 12.39 7.42 -19.73
N LEU A 43 11.48 6.46 -19.59
CA LEU A 43 10.34 6.29 -20.50
C LEU A 43 9.27 7.37 -20.32
N LEU A 44 9.17 8.01 -19.15
CA LEU A 44 8.30 9.18 -18.96
C LEU A 44 8.83 10.43 -19.67
N LEU A 45 10.15 10.57 -19.79
CA LEU A 45 10.80 11.80 -20.27
C LEU A 45 11.15 11.81 -21.77
N SER A 46 11.06 10.67 -22.46
CA SER A 46 11.42 10.58 -23.88
C SER A 46 10.21 10.90 -24.78
N SER A 47 10.45 11.46 -25.97
CA SER A 47 9.40 11.67 -26.96
C SER A 47 8.76 10.33 -27.37
N TYR A 48 7.47 10.36 -27.70
CA TYR A 48 6.73 9.23 -28.24
C TYR A 48 6.26 9.56 -29.66
N THR A 49 6.13 8.54 -30.50
CA THR A 49 5.81 8.73 -31.92
C THR A 49 4.40 8.28 -32.29
N SER A 50 3.74 7.48 -31.44
CA SER A 50 2.38 7.01 -31.66
C SER A 50 1.60 6.83 -30.36
N SER A 51 0.26 6.82 -30.46
CA SER A 51 -0.64 6.54 -29.33
C SER A 51 -0.47 5.12 -28.79
N ALA A 52 -0.15 4.14 -29.64
CA ALA A 52 0.12 2.76 -29.23
C ALA A 52 1.42 2.64 -28.43
N GLU A 53 2.47 3.36 -28.85
CA GLU A 53 3.74 3.42 -28.11
C GLU A 53 3.55 4.08 -26.74
N LEU A 54 2.79 5.18 -26.69
CA LEU A 54 2.45 5.85 -25.44
C LEU A 54 1.66 4.94 -24.50
N ALA A 55 0.68 4.20 -25.02
CA ALA A 55 -0.12 3.25 -24.22
C ALA A 55 0.75 2.13 -23.63
N ALA A 56 1.62 1.52 -24.45
CA ALA A 56 2.54 0.47 -23.99
C ALA A 56 3.53 1.00 -22.91
N ARG A 57 3.99 2.25 -23.06
CA ARG A 57 4.85 2.91 -22.06
C ARG A 57 4.10 3.17 -20.77
N ILE A 58 2.86 3.66 -20.85
CA ILE A 58 2.01 3.87 -19.66
C ILE A 58 1.77 2.55 -18.93
N ASP A 59 1.46 1.47 -19.65
CA ASP A 59 1.26 0.14 -19.05
C ASP A 59 2.53 -0.37 -18.38
N TYR A 60 3.69 -0.21 -19.05
CA TYR A 60 4.98 -0.56 -18.47
C TYR A 60 5.29 0.26 -17.20
N ILE A 61 5.06 1.58 -17.23
CA ILE A 61 5.27 2.46 -16.08
C ILE A 61 4.32 2.08 -14.93
N GLN A 62 3.06 1.75 -15.22
CA GLN A 62 2.13 1.28 -14.19
C GLN A 62 2.58 -0.06 -13.58
N ALA A 63 3.32 -0.87 -14.32
CA ALA A 63 3.88 -2.12 -13.84
C ALA A 63 5.16 -1.96 -13.00
N VAL A 64 5.75 -0.76 -12.85
CA VAL A 64 7.00 -0.61 -12.05
C VAL A 64 6.71 -0.61 -10.54
N PHE A 65 7.67 -0.14 -9.74
CA PHE A 65 7.53 -0.04 -8.29
C PHE A 65 6.35 0.84 -7.85
N HIS A 66 5.68 0.38 -6.80
CA HIS A 66 4.75 1.19 -6.02
C HIS A 66 5.47 1.75 -4.81
N ILE A 67 5.13 2.97 -4.40
CA ILE A 67 5.78 3.62 -3.26
C ILE A 67 4.81 3.97 -2.15
N GLY A 68 5.17 3.66 -0.91
CA GLY A 68 4.37 3.93 0.28
C GLY A 68 5.19 4.46 1.44
N GLY A 69 4.48 4.85 2.50
CA GLY A 69 5.06 5.46 3.70
C GLY A 69 5.05 6.98 3.62
N GLY A 70 4.32 7.65 4.52
CA GLY A 70 4.32 9.12 4.58
C GLY A 70 3.74 9.88 3.37
N ILE A 71 3.09 9.20 2.42
CA ILE A 71 2.45 9.83 1.25
C ILE A 71 1.33 10.80 1.66
N ASN A 72 1.26 11.96 1.02
CA ASN A 72 0.23 12.96 1.22
C ASN A 72 -0.02 13.73 -0.10
N PRO A 73 -1.05 14.58 -0.19
CA PRO A 73 -1.32 15.35 -1.41
C PRO A 73 -0.15 16.21 -1.90
N GLU A 74 0.74 16.64 -0.99
CA GLU A 74 1.87 17.52 -1.29
C GLU A 74 3.05 16.77 -1.96
N ASN A 75 3.28 15.50 -1.59
CA ASN A 75 4.42 14.73 -2.09
C ASN A 75 4.06 13.62 -3.09
N ALA A 76 2.79 13.23 -3.18
CA ALA A 76 2.40 12.06 -3.97
C ALA A 76 2.76 12.19 -5.45
N LEU A 77 2.62 13.39 -6.01
CA LEU A 77 2.92 13.64 -7.43
C LEU A 77 4.42 13.57 -7.71
N SER A 78 5.26 14.09 -6.82
CA SER A 78 6.71 14.03 -6.96
C SER A 78 7.19 12.58 -7.05
N HIS A 79 6.64 11.67 -6.24
CA HIS A 79 6.99 10.26 -6.31
C HIS A 79 6.61 9.59 -7.64
N ILE A 80 5.48 10.00 -8.22
CA ILE A 80 5.04 9.57 -9.54
C ILE A 80 5.99 10.06 -10.64
N GLU A 81 6.46 11.31 -10.55
CA GLU A 81 7.42 11.91 -11.48
C GLU A 81 8.82 11.27 -11.39
N GLU A 82 9.19 10.81 -10.19
CA GLU A 82 10.42 10.04 -9.96
C GLU A 82 10.36 8.60 -10.51
N GLY A 83 9.22 8.20 -11.08
CA GLY A 83 9.06 6.94 -11.80
C GLY A 83 8.27 5.88 -11.04
N ALA A 84 7.58 6.21 -9.94
CA ALA A 84 6.66 5.28 -9.31
C ALA A 84 5.44 5.02 -10.21
N GLY A 85 5.07 3.75 -10.38
CA GLY A 85 3.86 3.37 -11.11
C GLY A 85 2.60 3.77 -10.36
N HIS A 86 2.61 3.50 -9.05
CA HIS A 86 1.52 3.77 -8.13
C HIS A 86 2.03 4.35 -6.81
N VAL A 87 1.17 5.12 -6.13
CA VAL A 87 1.37 5.46 -4.71
C VAL A 87 0.48 4.57 -3.85
N ILE A 88 1.08 4.03 -2.79
CA ILE A 88 0.41 3.27 -1.76
C ILE A 88 -0.10 4.23 -0.72
N ILE A 89 -1.42 4.27 -0.59
CA ILE A 89 -2.15 5.11 0.34
C ILE A 89 -1.68 4.77 1.77
N PRO A 90 -1.21 5.78 2.51
CA PRO A 90 -0.63 5.57 3.82
C PRO A 90 -1.67 5.77 4.92
N SER A 91 -1.22 5.72 6.18
CA SER A 91 -1.99 6.17 7.34
C SER A 91 -2.63 7.55 7.21
N TYR A 92 -2.21 8.41 6.28
CA TYR A 92 -2.76 9.77 6.12
C TYR A 92 -4.28 9.80 5.99
N VAL A 93 -4.87 8.86 5.26
CA VAL A 93 -6.34 8.79 5.09
C VAL A 93 -7.06 8.16 6.29
N PHE A 94 -6.33 7.76 7.33
CA PHE A 94 -6.88 7.18 8.54
C PHE A 94 -6.67 8.12 9.73
N ASN A 95 -7.76 8.57 10.33
CA ASN A 95 -7.74 9.35 11.56
C ASN A 95 -8.50 8.60 12.65
N ASN A 96 -7.85 8.37 13.80
CA ASN A 96 -8.38 7.50 14.86
C ASN A 96 -8.94 6.20 14.26
N GLY A 97 -8.18 5.64 13.32
CA GLY A 97 -8.42 4.46 12.47
C GLY A 97 -9.71 4.44 11.62
N GLN A 98 -10.50 5.50 11.64
CA GLN A 98 -11.58 5.66 10.68
C GLN A 98 -11.00 6.24 9.40
N MET A 99 -11.53 5.79 8.26
CA MET A 99 -11.11 6.34 6.98
C MET A 99 -11.76 7.71 6.77
N GLU A 100 -10.93 8.72 6.58
CA GLU A 100 -11.36 10.07 6.26
C GLU A 100 -11.52 10.18 4.73
N LEU A 101 -12.76 9.98 4.26
CA LEU A 101 -13.08 9.94 2.82
C LEU A 101 -12.66 11.21 2.08
N GLN A 102 -12.63 12.36 2.74
CA GLN A 102 -12.21 13.61 2.11
C GLN A 102 -10.73 13.59 1.71
N ARG A 103 -9.85 13.09 2.60
CA ARG A 103 -8.42 12.90 2.31
C ARG A 103 -8.18 11.89 1.19
N LEU A 104 -8.99 10.83 1.17
CA LEU A 104 -8.95 9.85 0.08
C LEU A 104 -9.35 10.46 -1.26
N LYS A 105 -10.43 11.27 -1.28
CA LYS A 105 -10.88 11.98 -2.48
C LYS A 105 -9.84 12.97 -2.98
N GLU A 106 -9.21 13.70 -2.07
CA GLU A 106 -8.14 14.64 -2.39
C GLU A 106 -6.95 13.93 -3.04
N LEU A 107 -6.45 12.85 -2.43
CA LEU A 107 -5.37 12.04 -3.03
C LEU A 107 -5.78 11.44 -4.37
N ALA A 108 -7.01 10.93 -4.49
CA ALA A 108 -7.53 10.39 -5.74
C ALA A 108 -7.65 11.46 -6.84
N HIS A 109 -7.88 12.72 -6.46
CA HIS A 109 -7.93 13.85 -7.37
C HIS A 109 -6.52 14.25 -7.84
N VAL A 110 -5.56 14.34 -6.92
CA VAL A 110 -4.17 14.72 -7.24
C VAL A 110 -3.46 13.66 -8.08
N VAL A 111 -3.57 12.39 -7.71
CA VAL A 111 -2.77 11.30 -8.31
C VAL A 111 -3.52 10.57 -9.43
N GLY A 112 -4.85 10.61 -9.38
CA GLY A 112 -5.72 9.81 -10.24
C GLY A 112 -5.94 8.39 -9.69
N LYS A 113 -7.20 7.93 -9.77
CA LYS A 113 -7.64 6.64 -9.20
C LYS A 113 -6.85 5.43 -9.71
N ARG A 114 -6.38 5.45 -10.97
CA ARG A 114 -5.64 4.33 -11.58
C ARG A 114 -4.27 4.11 -10.94
N ARG A 115 -3.67 5.13 -10.31
CA ARG A 115 -2.32 5.08 -9.76
C ARG A 115 -2.32 5.07 -8.22
N LEU A 116 -3.48 4.82 -7.62
CA LEU A 116 -3.70 4.88 -6.18
C LEU A 116 -3.97 3.46 -5.64
N VAL A 117 -3.15 2.98 -4.71
CA VAL A 117 -3.26 1.63 -4.12
C VAL A 117 -3.56 1.74 -2.63
N LEU A 118 -4.68 1.19 -2.16
CA LEU A 118 -5.04 1.23 -0.74
C LEU A 118 -4.42 0.06 0.05
N ASP A 119 -3.43 0.33 0.89
CA ASP A 119 -2.86 -0.68 1.80
C ASP A 119 -3.70 -0.78 3.10
N LEU A 120 -4.32 -1.95 3.29
CA LEU A 120 -5.16 -2.27 4.44
C LEU A 120 -4.51 -3.40 5.24
N SER A 121 -3.87 -3.06 6.36
CA SER A 121 -3.43 -4.11 7.27
C SER A 121 -4.59 -4.57 8.15
N CYS A 122 -5.03 -5.81 7.93
CA CYS A 122 -6.15 -6.42 8.64
C CYS A 122 -5.67 -7.30 9.81
N ARG A 123 -6.41 -7.30 10.91
CA ARG A 123 -6.24 -8.24 12.02
C ARG A 123 -7.59 -8.87 12.36
N LYS A 124 -7.69 -10.19 12.25
CA LYS A 124 -8.84 -10.95 12.75
C LYS A 124 -8.83 -10.88 14.28
N LYS A 125 -9.91 -10.42 14.90
CA LYS A 125 -10.21 -10.75 16.30
C LYS A 125 -11.36 -11.74 16.31
N CYS A 126 -11.31 -12.71 17.22
CA CYS A 126 -12.41 -13.65 17.44
C CYS A 126 -13.69 -12.82 17.70
N LYS A 127 -14.60 -12.82 16.71
CA LYS A 127 -15.87 -12.07 16.58
C LYS A 127 -15.90 -10.77 15.74
N THR A 128 -14.78 -10.15 15.33
CA THR A 128 -14.79 -8.91 14.48
C THR A 128 -13.46 -8.68 13.73
N LEU A 129 -13.51 -8.31 12.44
CA LEU A 129 -12.33 -7.84 11.69
C LEU A 129 -11.95 -6.42 12.11
N LYS A 130 -10.64 -6.15 12.24
CA LYS A 130 -10.12 -4.82 12.56
C LYS A 130 -9.05 -4.40 11.57
N PHE A 131 -9.13 -3.17 11.07
CA PHE A 131 -8.02 -2.54 10.35
C PHE A 131 -7.03 -1.93 11.35
N ARG A 132 -5.73 -2.10 11.11
CA ARG A 132 -4.65 -1.62 11.97
C ARG A 132 -3.50 -1.10 11.13
N HIS A 133 -3.28 0.21 11.04
CA HIS A 133 -1.96 0.70 10.62
C HIS A 133 -1.01 0.63 11.81
N ARG A 134 0.31 0.43 11.59
CA ARG A 134 1.34 0.30 12.66
C ARG A 134 1.36 1.53 13.58
N LYS A 135 0.43 1.62 14.55
CA LYS A 135 0.48 2.35 15.84
C LYS A 135 -0.88 2.43 16.56
N HIS A 136 -2.03 2.27 15.90
CA HIS A 136 -3.34 2.37 16.58
C HIS A 136 -4.29 1.22 16.22
N THR A 137 -5.07 0.76 17.20
CA THR A 137 -6.05 -0.33 17.08
C THR A 137 -7.46 0.25 17.21
N LEU A 138 -8.39 -0.10 16.31
CA LEU A 138 -9.80 0.27 16.47
C LEU A 138 -10.73 -0.89 16.79
N ASN A 139 -11.84 -0.58 17.45
CA ASN A 139 -13.07 -1.37 17.50
C ASN A 139 -14.08 -0.70 16.55
N PHE A 140 -14.73 -1.45 15.66
CA PHE A 140 -15.88 -0.94 14.90
C PHE A 140 -17.17 -1.46 15.54
N GLY A 141 -18.03 -0.53 15.94
CA GLY A 141 -19.49 -0.72 16.00
C GLY A 141 -20.06 -0.25 14.66
N TRP A 142 -21.00 -1.02 14.13
CA TRP A 142 -21.68 -0.88 12.83
C TRP A 142 -21.95 0.57 12.38
N ILE A 143 -21.63 0.88 11.12
CA ILE A 143 -22.31 1.80 10.18
C ILE A 143 -21.72 1.55 8.77
N GLU A 144 -22.59 1.19 7.83
CA GLU A 144 -22.35 1.23 6.36
C GLU A 144 -22.06 2.68 5.94
N PRO A 145 -21.03 2.99 5.10
CA PRO A 145 -21.06 2.61 3.68
C PRO A 145 -19.67 2.43 3.02
N VAL A 146 -19.32 1.20 2.61
CA VAL A 146 -18.39 0.95 1.48
C VAL A 146 -18.74 -0.42 0.89
N THR A 147 -19.71 -0.48 -0.02
CA THR A 147 -20.22 -1.72 -0.64
C THR A 147 -19.21 -2.48 -1.52
N ALA A 148 -17.94 -2.08 -1.59
CA ALA A 148 -16.89 -2.80 -2.31
C ALA A 148 -15.83 -3.48 -1.40
N ALA A 149 -15.70 -3.07 -0.14
CA ALA A 149 -14.76 -3.71 0.80
C ALA A 149 -15.38 -4.88 1.57
N HIS A 150 -16.72 -5.01 1.54
CA HIS A 150 -17.46 -6.07 2.24
C HIS A 150 -17.18 -7.48 1.68
N GLY A 151 -16.76 -7.61 0.41
CA GLY A 151 -16.54 -8.92 -0.22
C GLY A 151 -15.17 -9.57 0.04
N TYR A 152 -14.14 -8.82 0.43
CA TYR A 152 -12.78 -9.37 0.49
C TYR A 152 -12.45 -10.10 1.80
N CYS A 153 -13.29 -9.99 2.83
CA CYS A 153 -13.05 -10.63 4.13
C CYS A 153 -14.32 -11.19 4.81
N GLY A 154 -15.41 -11.42 4.09
CA GLY A 154 -16.66 -11.93 4.67
C GLY A 154 -17.19 -13.14 3.91
N GLY A 155 -16.94 -14.36 4.40
CA GLY A 155 -17.54 -15.55 3.79
C GLY A 155 -17.02 -16.88 4.30
N MET A 156 -16.90 -17.09 5.62
CA MET A 156 -16.85 -18.45 6.18
C MET A 156 -17.54 -18.46 7.54
N GLU A 157 -18.73 -19.06 7.59
CA GLU A 157 -19.43 -19.38 8.84
C GLU A 157 -18.55 -20.29 9.69
N CYS A 158 -18.23 -19.83 10.90
CA CYS A 158 -17.54 -20.66 11.88
C CYS A 158 -18.58 -21.59 12.51
N GLY A 159 -18.63 -22.84 12.06
CA GLY A 159 -19.53 -23.87 12.58
C GLY A 159 -19.48 -23.94 14.11
N ARG A 160 -20.66 -23.92 14.75
CA ARG A 160 -20.80 -24.15 16.19
C ARG A 160 -20.41 -25.60 16.53
N ARG A 161 -19.45 -25.78 17.44
CA ARG A 161 -19.44 -26.83 18.48
C ARG A 161 -18.85 -26.16 19.72
N GLY A 162 -19.60 -25.98 20.79
CA GLY A 162 -20.00 -27.03 21.74
C GLY A 162 -19.10 -26.84 22.98
N GLY A 163 -19.70 -26.58 24.14
CA GLY A 163 -19.04 -25.95 25.28
C GLY A 163 -18.07 -26.80 26.09
N GLY A 164 -17.49 -26.14 27.11
CA GLY A 164 -16.84 -26.77 28.26
C GLY A 164 -15.36 -26.45 28.41
N GLY A 165 -14.96 -25.96 29.60
CA GLY A 165 -13.62 -26.16 30.14
C GLY A 165 -12.70 -24.94 30.24
N SER A 166 -12.54 -24.46 31.47
CA SER A 166 -11.43 -23.63 31.93
C SER A 166 -10.07 -24.27 31.66
N SER A 167 -9.06 -23.50 31.24
CA SER A 167 -7.67 -23.85 31.55
C SER A 167 -6.70 -22.66 31.50
N ASN A 168 -5.94 -22.59 32.59
CA ASN A 168 -4.87 -21.68 32.98
C ASN A 168 -3.87 -21.25 31.89
N TRP A 169 -3.44 -19.99 31.98
CA TRP A 169 -2.17 -19.51 31.45
C TRP A 169 -1.01 -20.06 32.27
N ARG A 170 -0.09 -20.81 31.64
CA ARG A 170 1.29 -20.97 32.14
C ARG A 170 2.28 -20.64 31.01
N ARG A 171 3.18 -19.70 31.29
CA ARG A 171 4.36 -19.38 30.47
C ARG A 171 5.40 -20.48 30.68
N GLY A 172 5.74 -21.22 29.64
CA GLY A 172 6.93 -22.05 29.60
C GLY A 172 8.15 -21.19 29.23
N ARG A 173 9.12 -21.09 30.14
CA ARG A 173 10.50 -20.70 29.82
C ARG A 173 11.21 -21.94 29.27
N GLY A 174 11.87 -21.83 28.12
CA GLY A 174 13.03 -22.64 27.75
C GLY A 174 14.24 -21.69 27.73
N ARG A 175 15.44 -22.05 28.12
CA ARG A 175 16.06 -23.35 28.43
C ARG A 175 16.71 -23.28 29.81
#